data_AF-A0A959X5A9-F1
#
_entry.id   AF-A0A959X5A9-F1
#
_cell.length_a   1.000
_cell.length_b   1.000
_cell.length_c   1.000
_cell.angle_alpha   90.00
_cell.angle_beta   90.00
_cell.angle_gamma   90.00
#
_symmetry.space_group_name_H-M   'P 1'
#
loop_
_entity.id
_entity.type
_entity.pdbx_description
1 polymer ?
#
loop_
_entity_poly.entity_id
_entity_poly.type
_entity_poly.pdbx_seq_one_letter_code
_entity_poly.pdbx_strand_id
1 'polypeptide(L)'
;MEPSHLLALVPGRSAGWKYTRHVVELGTLRVPSGRLEASDPFVGLGQGLVFAVPPGDYPVAVTIADVSDAQNGSHLRETYLSVRLAEGAVARVEFLVPDGREAPESDDEYYGVPVDAGTVGFADAEAVARCMPEDASSWYGEVFDTGRDDSWF
;
A
#
# COMPACT_ATOMS: atom_id res chain seq x y z
N MET A 1 -11.71 13.35 -22.75
CA MET A 1 -10.64 13.01 -21.80
C MET A 1 -11.12 11.72 -21.15
N GLU A 2 -10.49 10.60 -21.48
CA GLU A 2 -10.83 9.33 -20.85
C GLU A 2 -10.63 9.47 -19.34
N PRO A 3 -11.54 8.94 -18.50
CA PRO A 3 -11.37 9.00 -17.06
C PRO A 3 -10.11 8.22 -16.67
N SER A 4 -9.20 8.87 -15.93
CA SER A 4 -8.03 8.18 -15.39
C SER A 4 -8.48 7.04 -14.48
N HIS A 5 -7.90 5.85 -14.69
CA HIS A 5 -8.07 4.69 -13.82
C HIS A 5 -7.35 4.87 -12.47
N LEU A 6 -6.50 5.90 -12.35
CA LEU A 6 -5.77 6.20 -11.14
C LEU A 6 -6.51 7.23 -10.29
N LEU A 7 -6.55 6.96 -8.99
CA LEU A 7 -7.28 7.78 -8.02
C LEU A 7 -6.31 8.46 -7.05
N ALA A 8 -6.51 9.76 -6.87
CA ALA A 8 -5.86 10.49 -5.79
C ALA A 8 -6.45 10.11 -4.42
N LEU A 9 -5.69 10.33 -3.35
CA LEU A 9 -6.17 10.23 -1.97
C LEU A 9 -7.15 11.37 -1.64
N VAL A 10 -8.39 11.22 -2.09
CA VAL A 10 -9.48 12.18 -1.87
C VAL A 10 -10.76 11.42 -1.50
N PRO A 11 -11.51 11.88 -0.47
CA PRO A 11 -12.81 11.32 -0.15
C PRO A 11 -13.87 11.73 -1.18
N GLY A 12 -15.05 11.10 -1.11
CA GLY A 12 -16.19 11.37 -1.96
C GLY A 12 -16.12 10.68 -3.33
N ARG A 13 -16.86 11.22 -4.29
CA ARG A 13 -16.95 10.69 -5.65
C ARG A 13 -16.06 11.52 -6.58
N SER A 14 -15.09 10.87 -7.22
CA SER A 14 -14.32 11.47 -8.30
C SER A 14 -15.13 11.46 -9.60
N ALA A 15 -14.89 12.44 -10.47
CA ALA A 15 -15.49 12.45 -11.81
C ALA A 15 -15.12 11.16 -12.57
N GLY A 16 -16.10 10.54 -13.22
CA GLY A 16 -15.91 9.27 -13.95
C GLY A 16 -15.93 8.00 -13.10
N TRP A 17 -16.06 8.10 -11.77
CA TRP A 17 -16.10 6.94 -10.88
C TRP A 17 -17.49 6.66 -10.29
N LYS A 18 -17.92 5.39 -10.32
CA LYS A 18 -19.24 4.95 -9.83
C LYS A 18 -19.38 5.11 -8.31
N TYR A 19 -18.36 4.70 -7.57
CA TYR A 19 -18.44 4.51 -6.12
C TYR A 19 -17.95 5.72 -5.32
N THR A 20 -18.68 6.08 -4.25
CA THR A 20 -18.20 7.02 -3.23
C THR A 20 -17.16 6.36 -2.36
N ARG A 21 -16.14 7.12 -1.97
CA ARG A 21 -15.08 6.66 -1.08
C ARG A 21 -15.01 7.51 0.19
N HIS A 22 -14.50 6.92 1.26
CA HIS A 22 -14.04 7.65 2.43
C HIS A 22 -12.62 7.21 2.77
N VAL A 23 -11.92 8.06 3.51
CA VAL A 23 -10.53 7.82 3.91
C VAL A 23 -10.53 7.51 5.40
N VAL A 24 -9.87 6.43 5.78
CA VAL A 24 -9.67 6.03 7.17
C VAL A 24 -8.17 6.15 7.46
N GLU A 25 -7.83 7.01 8.42
CA GLU A 25 -6.47 7.11 8.94
C GLU A 25 -6.16 5.85 9.75
N LEU A 26 -5.02 5.22 9.48
CA LEU A 26 -4.60 4.00 10.16
C LEU A 26 -3.62 4.30 11.30
N GLY A 27 -2.51 4.97 10.97
CA GLY A 27 -1.42 5.17 11.91
C GLY A 27 -0.22 5.85 11.25
N THR A 28 0.95 5.69 11.87
CA THR A 28 2.21 6.27 11.39
C THR A 28 3.18 5.16 10.97
N LEU A 29 3.66 5.21 9.73
CA LEU A 29 4.74 4.38 9.22
C LEU A 29 6.07 5.10 9.43
N ARG A 30 7.05 4.41 10.01
CA ARG A 30 8.39 4.94 10.22
C ARG A 30 9.30 4.42 9.10
N VAL A 31 9.91 5.33 8.35
CA VAL A 31 10.82 5.01 7.23
C VAL A 31 12.15 5.73 7.43
N PRO A 32 12.91 5.42 8.49
CA PRO A 32 14.16 6.11 8.80
C PRO A 32 15.27 5.87 7.76
N SER A 33 15.20 4.80 6.96
CA SER A 33 16.18 4.57 5.89
C SER A 33 15.88 5.39 4.62
N GLY A 34 14.66 5.90 4.49
CA GLY A 34 14.16 6.46 3.23
C GLY A 34 13.90 5.40 2.15
N ARG A 35 13.89 4.11 2.49
CA ARG A 35 13.57 3.01 1.57
C ARG A 35 12.21 2.41 1.90
N LEU A 36 11.19 2.85 1.17
CA LEU A 36 9.81 2.40 1.35
C LEU A 36 9.56 1.14 0.52
N GLU A 37 9.33 0.01 1.18
CA GLU A 37 8.90 -1.24 0.54
C GLU A 37 7.38 -1.30 0.43
N ALA A 38 6.87 -1.80 -0.70
CA ALA A 38 5.51 -2.27 -0.90
C ALA A 38 5.50 -3.76 -1.26
N SER A 39 4.81 -4.57 -0.48
CA SER A 39 4.70 -6.03 -0.66
C SER A 39 3.40 -6.57 -0.09
N ASP A 40 3.12 -7.83 -0.39
CA ASP A 40 2.30 -8.65 0.51
C ASP A 40 3.12 -8.92 1.79
N PRO A 41 2.76 -8.34 2.94
CA PRO A 41 3.58 -8.43 4.14
C PRO A 41 3.63 -9.84 4.74
N PHE A 42 2.70 -10.73 4.36
CA PHE A 42 2.65 -12.10 4.89
C PHE A 42 3.44 -13.11 4.07
N VAL A 43 3.87 -12.73 2.87
CA VAL A 43 4.54 -13.65 1.94
C VAL A 43 5.80 -13.04 1.33
N GLY A 44 5.75 -11.78 0.91
CA GLY A 44 6.81 -11.10 0.16
C GLY A 44 7.59 -10.05 0.93
N LEU A 45 7.44 -9.97 2.25
CA LEU A 45 8.13 -8.98 3.08
C LEU A 45 9.66 -9.10 2.95
N GLY A 46 10.33 -8.00 2.61
CA GLY A 46 11.76 -7.93 2.33
C GLY A 46 12.13 -8.25 0.88
N GLN A 47 11.15 -8.63 0.06
CA GLN A 47 11.32 -9.00 -1.35
C GLN A 47 10.43 -8.15 -2.29
N GLY A 48 9.72 -7.16 -1.73
CA GLY A 48 8.80 -6.29 -2.46
C GLY A 48 9.43 -5.27 -3.39
N LEU A 49 8.57 -4.38 -3.89
CA LEU A 49 8.98 -3.19 -4.64
C LEU A 49 9.50 -2.14 -3.66
N VAL A 50 10.66 -1.55 -3.93
CA VAL A 50 11.25 -0.53 -3.05
C VAL A 50 11.33 0.80 -3.78
N PHE A 51 10.99 1.89 -3.07
CA PHE A 51 11.03 3.25 -3.59
C PHE A 51 11.82 4.16 -2.64
N ALA A 52 12.67 5.00 -3.19
CA ALA A 52 13.32 6.08 -2.43
C ALA A 52 12.30 7.16 -2.04
N VAL A 53 12.25 7.47 -0.74
CA VAL A 53 11.47 8.57 -0.15
C VAL A 53 12.37 9.34 0.82
N PRO A 54 12.03 10.60 1.18
CA PRO A 54 12.74 11.25 2.28
C PRO A 54 12.64 10.38 3.55
N PRO A 55 13.71 10.30 4.38
CA PRO A 55 13.60 9.64 5.67
C PRO A 55 12.61 10.36 6.59
N GLY A 56 11.73 9.63 7.27
CA GLY A 56 10.75 10.26 8.16
C GLY A 56 9.70 9.33 8.74
N ASP A 57 8.76 9.95 9.45
CA ASP A 57 7.55 9.32 10.00
C ASP A 57 6.34 9.85 9.22
N TYR A 58 5.55 8.96 8.65
CA TYR A 58 4.51 9.29 7.67
C TYR A 58 3.13 8.77 8.06
N PRO A 59 2.06 9.58 7.99
CA PRO A 59 0.72 9.09 8.19
C PRO A 59 0.30 8.15 7.06
N VAL A 60 -0.35 7.06 7.44
CA VAL A 60 -0.88 6.02 6.55
C VAL A 60 -2.40 6.06 6.62
N ALA A 61 -3.02 5.99 5.44
CA ALA A 61 -4.46 5.93 5.32
C ALA A 61 -4.87 4.84 4.33
N VAL A 62 -6.04 4.24 4.56
CA VAL A 62 -6.71 3.38 3.58
C VAL A 62 -7.91 4.13 3.01
N THR A 63 -8.09 4.02 1.69
CA THR A 63 -9.32 4.49 1.04
C THR A 63 -10.29 3.33 0.87
N ILE A 64 -11.51 3.52 1.36
CA ILE A 64 -12.57 2.51 1.33
C ILE A 64 -13.67 3.00 0.40
N ALA A 65 -14.02 2.20 -0.60
CA ALA A 65 -15.19 2.43 -1.44
C ALA A 65 -16.42 1.73 -0.87
N ASP A 66 -17.53 2.43 -0.96
CA ASP A 66 -18.84 1.80 -0.87
C ASP A 66 -19.23 1.28 -2.25
N VAL A 67 -19.18 -0.03 -2.42
CA VAL A 67 -19.52 -0.72 -3.68
C VAL A 67 -20.96 -1.21 -3.71
N SER A 68 -21.78 -0.87 -2.70
CA SER A 68 -23.22 -1.15 -2.72
C SER A 68 -23.92 -0.30 -3.78
N ASP A 69 -24.91 -0.85 -4.48
CA ASP A 69 -25.66 -0.07 -5.48
C ASP A 69 -26.40 1.13 -4.85
N ALA A 70 -26.82 0.99 -3.58
CA ALA A 70 -27.49 2.05 -2.83
C ALA A 70 -26.55 3.14 -2.29
N GLN A 71 -25.23 2.92 -2.28
CA GLN A 71 -24.23 3.83 -1.71
C GLN A 71 -24.55 4.20 -0.24
N ASN A 72 -24.92 3.18 0.56
CA ASN A 72 -25.40 3.32 1.93
C ASN A 72 -24.51 2.64 2.99
N GLY A 73 -23.30 2.24 2.62
CA GLY A 73 -22.30 1.61 3.48
C GLY A 73 -22.50 0.11 3.71
N SER A 74 -23.49 -0.52 3.06
CA SER A 74 -23.78 -1.96 3.26
C SER A 74 -22.74 -2.89 2.65
N HIS A 75 -21.91 -2.40 1.72
CA HIS A 75 -20.91 -3.20 1.04
C HIS A 75 -19.64 -2.38 0.84
N LEU A 76 -18.75 -2.42 1.82
CA LEU A 76 -17.48 -1.69 1.81
C LEU A 76 -16.34 -2.57 1.27
N ARG A 77 -15.41 -1.95 0.53
CA ARG A 77 -14.18 -2.57 0.02
C ARG A 77 -13.00 -1.60 0.11
N GLU A 78 -11.88 -2.09 0.61
CA GLU A 78 -10.59 -1.43 0.52
C GLU A 78 -10.23 -1.24 -0.96
N THR A 79 -9.80 -0.04 -1.33
CA THR A 79 -9.44 0.30 -2.72
C THR A 79 -7.95 0.45 -2.88
N TYR A 80 -7.31 1.23 -2.02
CA TYR A 80 -5.86 1.43 -2.01
C TYR A 80 -5.38 1.92 -0.64
N LEU A 81 -4.15 1.53 -0.33
CA LEU A 81 -3.38 1.99 0.82
C LEU A 81 -2.51 3.18 0.39
N SER A 82 -2.32 4.16 1.27
CA SER A 82 -1.55 5.37 0.95
C SER A 82 -0.63 5.76 2.10
N VAL A 83 0.61 6.12 1.76
CA VAL A 83 1.55 6.82 2.64
C VAL A 83 1.61 8.28 2.19
N ARG A 84 1.34 9.23 3.09
CA ARG A 84 1.41 10.66 2.77
C ARG A 84 2.79 11.20 3.08
N LEU A 85 3.58 11.47 2.04
CA LEU A 85 4.95 11.98 2.17
C LEU A 85 5.02 13.51 2.42
N ALA A 86 3.97 14.24 2.06
CA ALA A 86 3.87 15.68 2.21
C ALA A 86 2.40 16.14 2.25
N GLU A 87 2.18 17.34 2.77
CA GLU A 87 0.89 18.04 2.75
C GLU A 87 0.64 18.75 1.41
N GLY A 88 -0.63 18.92 1.04
CA GLY A 88 -1.05 19.68 -0.13
C GLY A 88 -2.07 18.97 -1.02
N ALA A 89 -2.52 19.68 -2.06
CA ALA A 89 -3.43 19.11 -3.05
C ALA A 89 -2.66 18.24 -4.06
N VAL A 90 -3.20 17.06 -4.37
CA VAL A 90 -2.64 16.17 -5.40
C VAL A 90 -2.75 16.83 -6.77
N ALA A 91 -1.59 17.12 -7.38
CA ALA A 91 -1.53 17.73 -8.71
C ALA A 91 -1.65 16.70 -9.85
N ARG A 92 -1.14 15.48 -9.65
CA ARG A 92 -1.17 14.38 -10.62
C ARG A 92 -1.11 13.02 -9.92
N VAL A 93 -1.57 11.98 -10.61
CA VAL A 93 -1.43 10.58 -10.20
C VAL A 93 -0.80 9.83 -11.36
N GLU A 94 0.28 9.11 -11.10
CA GLU A 94 1.09 8.41 -12.09
C GLU A 94 1.67 7.13 -11.49
N PHE A 95 2.02 6.16 -12.34
CA PHE A 95 2.76 4.98 -11.91
C PHE A 95 4.21 5.34 -11.59
N LEU A 96 4.79 4.65 -10.61
CA LEU A 96 6.19 4.82 -10.21
C LEU A 96 7.03 3.63 -10.65
N VAL A 97 8.30 3.90 -10.97
CA VAL A 97 9.31 2.87 -11.24
C VAL A 97 10.06 2.58 -9.93
N PRO A 98 10.06 1.32 -9.44
CA PRO A 98 10.81 0.94 -8.25
C PRO A 98 12.33 1.10 -8.43
N ASP A 99 13.04 1.30 -7.33
CA ASP A 99 14.50 1.36 -7.29
C ASP A 99 15.12 0.13 -7.97
N GLY A 100 16.06 0.36 -8.89
CA GLY A 100 16.80 -0.71 -9.57
C GLY A 100 16.00 -1.43 -10.66
N ARG A 101 14.83 -0.91 -11.05
CA ARG A 101 14.04 -1.41 -12.19
C ARG A 101 14.16 -0.46 -13.39
N GLU A 102 13.93 -1.01 -14.57
CA GLU A 102 13.89 -0.23 -15.81
C GLU A 102 12.54 0.48 -15.95
N ALA A 103 12.48 1.54 -16.74
CA ALA A 103 11.20 2.18 -17.03
C ALA A 103 10.35 1.26 -17.94
N PRO A 104 9.02 1.20 -17.74
CA PRO A 104 8.13 0.50 -18.66
C PRO A 104 8.26 1.03 -20.10
N GLU A 105 8.02 0.16 -21.09
CA GLU A 105 8.17 0.53 -22.51
C GLU A 105 6.93 1.29 -23.05
N SER A 106 5.80 1.18 -22.35
CA SER A 106 4.54 1.84 -22.72
C SER A 106 3.76 2.33 -21.50
N ASP A 107 2.82 3.25 -21.75
CA ASP A 107 1.96 3.85 -20.72
C ASP A 107 0.96 2.85 -20.08
N ASP A 108 0.75 1.69 -20.70
CA ASP A 108 -0.13 0.62 -20.21
C ASP A 108 0.63 -0.42 -19.35
N GLU A 109 1.94 -0.30 -19.23
CA GLU A 109 2.79 -1.17 -18.42
C GLU A 109 3.12 -0.52 -17.07
N TYR A 110 3.04 -1.32 -16.01
CA TYR A 110 3.30 -0.86 -14.65
C TYR A 110 3.82 -1.99 -13.77
N TYR A 111 4.54 -1.61 -12.71
CA TYR A 111 4.97 -2.55 -11.68
C TYR A 111 3.83 -2.76 -10.67
N GLY A 112 3.31 -3.98 -10.62
CA GLY A 112 2.31 -4.40 -9.64
C GLY A 112 2.94 -5.07 -8.42
N VAL A 113 2.30 -4.93 -7.25
CA VAL A 113 2.63 -5.72 -6.07
C VAL A 113 1.93 -7.08 -6.20
N PRO A 114 2.65 -8.20 -6.34
CA PRO A 114 2.04 -9.53 -6.30
C PRO A 114 1.52 -9.80 -4.88
N VAL A 115 0.32 -10.38 -4.78
CA VAL A 115 -0.32 -10.70 -3.50
C VAL A 115 -0.83 -12.13 -3.50
N ASP A 116 -0.55 -12.85 -2.42
CA ASP A 116 -0.97 -14.23 -2.19
C ASP A 116 -1.95 -14.30 -1.00
N ALA A 117 -1.70 -13.52 0.06
CA ALA A 117 -2.61 -13.32 1.18
C ALA A 117 -3.74 -12.30 0.86
N GLY A 118 -3.74 -11.75 -0.35
CA GLY A 118 -4.77 -10.80 -0.80
C GLY A 118 -4.67 -9.43 -0.11
N THR A 119 -3.50 -9.05 0.37
CA THR A 119 -3.26 -7.79 1.09
C THR A 119 -1.96 -7.12 0.65
N VAL A 120 -1.87 -5.81 0.88
CA VAL A 120 -0.68 -5.00 0.61
C VAL A 120 -0.32 -4.21 1.85
N GLY A 121 0.98 -4.16 2.14
CA GLY A 121 1.55 -3.44 3.26
C GLY A 121 2.73 -2.57 2.84
N PHE A 122 3.07 -1.62 3.69
CA PHE A 122 4.27 -0.80 3.57
C PHE A 122 5.22 -1.04 4.74
N ALA A 123 6.51 -1.10 4.46
CA ALA A 123 7.56 -1.26 5.48
C ALA A 123 8.81 -0.43 5.13
N ASP A 124 9.64 -0.16 6.12
CA ASP A 124 11.01 0.31 5.88
C ASP A 124 11.89 -0.89 5.48
N ALA A 125 12.39 -0.88 4.24
CA ALA A 125 13.07 -2.03 3.65
C ALA A 125 14.33 -2.44 4.43
N GLU A 126 15.06 -1.46 4.98
CA GLU A 126 16.26 -1.76 5.77
C GLU A 126 15.92 -2.25 7.17
N ALA A 127 14.82 -1.79 7.76
CA ALA A 127 14.31 -2.32 9.02
C ALA A 127 13.90 -3.78 8.86
N VAL A 128 13.23 -4.13 7.76
CA VAL A 128 12.89 -5.53 7.44
C VAL A 128 14.17 -6.36 7.37
N ALA A 129 15.14 -5.96 6.54
CA ALA A 129 16.39 -6.70 6.37
C ALA A 129 17.20 -6.88 7.67
N ARG A 130 17.09 -5.92 8.60
CA ARG A 130 17.83 -5.95 9.88
C ARG A 130 17.09 -6.67 11.00
N CYS A 131 15.77 -6.61 11.03
CA CYS A 131 14.98 -7.00 12.20
C CYS A 131 14.14 -8.26 11.99
N MET A 132 13.88 -8.69 10.75
CA MET A 132 13.19 -9.95 10.49
C MET A 132 14.14 -11.15 10.69
N PRO A 133 13.64 -12.31 11.13
CA PRO A 133 14.45 -13.52 11.21
C PRO A 133 15.03 -13.91 9.84
N GLU A 134 16.26 -14.43 9.84
CA GLU A 134 16.98 -14.79 8.61
C GLU A 134 16.31 -15.92 7.81
N ASP A 135 15.62 -16.84 8.51
CA ASP A 135 14.89 -17.93 7.87
C ASP A 135 13.49 -17.47 7.46
N ALA A 136 13.38 -17.10 6.18
CA ALA A 136 12.12 -16.72 5.54
C ALA A 136 11.02 -17.79 5.65
N SER A 137 11.41 -19.06 5.80
CA SER A 137 10.47 -20.19 5.86
C SER A 137 9.92 -20.46 7.27
N SER A 138 10.54 -19.90 8.30
CA SER A 138 10.11 -20.10 9.70
C SER A 138 9.40 -18.89 10.29
N TRP A 139 9.72 -17.66 9.85
CA TRP A 139 9.21 -16.48 10.54
C TRP A 139 7.68 -16.33 10.49
N TYR A 140 7.00 -16.86 9.46
CA TYR A 140 5.53 -16.73 9.37
C TYR A 140 4.83 -17.25 10.63
N GLY A 141 5.20 -18.45 11.09
CA GLY A 141 4.67 -19.04 12.32
C GLY A 141 5.27 -18.45 13.61
N GLU A 142 6.36 -17.71 13.52
CA GLU A 142 7.00 -17.07 14.69
C GLU A 142 6.55 -15.63 14.91
N VAL A 143 6.09 -14.95 13.85
CA VAL A 143 5.77 -13.52 13.85
C VAL A 143 4.28 -13.25 13.62
N PHE A 144 3.63 -13.96 12.68
CA PHE A 144 2.23 -13.68 12.33
C PHE A 144 1.26 -14.75 12.78
N ASP A 145 1.56 -16.03 12.54
CA ASP A 145 0.69 -17.16 12.90
C ASP A 145 1.29 -17.95 14.08
N THR A 146 1.43 -17.24 15.20
CA THR A 146 2.09 -17.80 16.40
C THR A 146 1.18 -18.73 17.22
N GLY A 147 -0.11 -18.83 16.87
CA GLY A 147 -1.12 -19.54 17.64
C GLY A 147 -1.43 -18.95 19.02
N ARG A 148 -0.93 -17.74 19.32
CA ARG A 148 -1.22 -16.97 20.54
C ARG A 148 -2.38 -16.01 20.29
N ASP A 149 -3.07 -15.54 21.32
CA ASP A 149 -4.22 -14.62 21.16
C ASP A 149 -3.87 -13.28 20.47
N ASP A 150 -2.59 -12.92 20.41
CA ASP A 150 -2.05 -11.75 19.73
C ASP A 150 -1.47 -12.05 18.34
N SER A 151 -1.68 -13.27 17.81
CA SER A 151 -1.37 -13.59 16.42
C SER A 151 -2.26 -12.78 15.47
N TRP A 152 -1.75 -12.61 14.26
CA TRP A 152 -2.51 -11.99 13.19
C TRP A 152 -3.55 -12.94 12.57
N PHE A 153 -3.32 -14.25 12.70
CA PHE A 153 -4.17 -15.35 12.21
C PHE A 153 -4.45 -16.38 13.28
#